data_AF-A0A2A9DLD0-F1
#
_entry.id   AF-A0A2A9DLD0-F1
#
_cell.length_a   1.000
_cell.length_b   1.000
_cell.length_c   1.000
_cell.angle_alpha   90.00
_cell.angle_beta   90.00
_cell.angle_gamma   90.00
#
_symmetry.space_group_name_H-M   'P 1'
#
loop_
_entity.id
_entity.type
_entity.pdbx_description
1 polymer ?
#
loop_
_entity_poly.entity_id
_entity_poly.type
_entity_poly.pdbx_seq_one_letter_code
_entity_poly.pdbx_strand_id
1 'polypeptide(L)'
;MIVTAPNTNYCGVIGGDVFVEGVCKDPNPGNLWYYKRNGFGIGNGTTSEELPAELAVATRPETQAKKKAWEDYARVLGLDPTGMTRDQIITMVDAHETTSNA
;
A
#
# COMPACT_ATOMS: atom_id res chain seq x y z
N MET A 1 -7.44 15.94 10.61
CA MET A 1 -7.36 14.89 9.56
C MET A 1 -6.43 15.43 8.49
N ILE A 2 -5.54 14.63 7.91
CA ILE A 2 -4.63 15.05 6.84
C ILE A 2 -4.87 14.20 5.60
N VAL A 3 -4.75 14.80 4.41
CA VAL A 3 -4.80 14.09 3.13
C VAL A 3 -3.46 14.26 2.43
N THR A 4 -2.85 13.15 2.02
CA THR A 4 -1.61 13.12 1.26
C THR A 4 -1.89 12.77 -0.20
N ALA A 5 -1.42 13.63 -1.10
CA ALA A 5 -1.45 13.40 -2.52
C ALA A 5 -0.41 12.34 -2.92
N PRO A 6 -0.69 11.54 -3.97
CA PRO A 6 0.29 10.60 -4.51
C PRO A 6 1.53 11.31 -5.07
N ASN A 7 1.42 12.58 -5.45
CA ASN A 7 2.54 13.43 -5.81
C ASN A 7 2.94 14.30 -4.61
N THR A 8 4.07 13.98 -3.99
CA THR A 8 4.62 14.68 -2.82
C THR A 8 5.14 16.09 -3.12
N ASN A 9 5.25 16.48 -4.40
CA ASN A 9 5.60 17.85 -4.79
C ASN A 9 4.37 18.65 -5.24
N TYR A 10 3.16 18.13 -5.01
CA TYR A 10 1.94 18.80 -5.46
C TYR A 10 1.60 20.01 -4.56
N CYS A 11 1.60 21.20 -5.16
CA CYS A 11 1.13 22.42 -4.54
C CYS A 11 -0.07 22.94 -5.33
N GLY A 12 -1.24 22.99 -4.70
CA GLY A 12 -2.48 23.35 -5.40
C GLY A 12 -3.72 23.31 -4.53
N VAL A 13 -4.86 23.64 -5.12
CA VAL A 13 -6.17 23.63 -4.45
C VAL A 13 -7.07 22.61 -5.14
N ILE A 14 -7.66 21.70 -4.36
CA ILE A 14 -8.61 20.68 -4.86
C ILE A 14 -9.93 20.85 -4.09
N GLY A 15 -11.02 21.21 -4.78
CA GLY A 15 -12.34 21.28 -4.16
C GLY A 15 -12.45 22.23 -2.96
N GLY A 16 -11.54 23.21 -2.84
CA GLY A 16 -11.42 24.13 -1.70
C GLY A 16 -10.30 23.77 -0.71
N ASP A 17 -9.74 22.57 -0.80
CA ASP A 17 -8.69 22.08 0.09
C ASP A 17 -7.31 22.45 -0.45
N VAL A 18 -6.49 23.07 0.41
CA VAL A 18 -5.13 23.51 0.05
C VAL A 18 -4.13 22.41 0.33
N PHE A 19 -3.36 22.04 -0.70
CA PHE A 19 -2.25 21.10 -0.63
C PHE A 19 -0.94 21.85 -0.76
N VAL A 20 -0.01 21.56 0.17
CA VAL A 20 1.36 22.08 0.18
C VAL A 20 2.28 20.87 0.28
N GLU A 21 3.18 20.70 -0.69
CA GLU A 21 4.07 19.52 -0.78
C GLU A 21 3.29 18.19 -0.69
N GLY A 22 2.17 18.15 -1.39
CA GLY A 22 1.27 17.01 -1.40
C GLY A 22 0.52 16.77 -0.10
N VAL A 23 0.59 17.66 0.90
CA VAL A 23 -0.11 17.49 2.18
C VAL A 23 -1.21 18.54 2.34
N CYS A 24 -2.43 18.09 2.58
CA CYS A 24 -3.54 18.91 3.05
C CYS A 24 -3.80 18.63 4.53
N LYS A 25 -3.75 19.67 5.37
CA LYS A 25 -3.89 19.54 6.83
C LYS A 25 -5.33 19.70 7.34
N ASP A 26 -6.21 20.26 6.52
CA ASP A 26 -7.62 20.50 6.85
C ASP A 26 -8.51 20.19 5.64
N PRO A 27 -8.66 18.91 5.29
CA PRO A 27 -9.45 18.49 4.14
C PRO A 27 -10.94 18.55 4.45
N ASN A 28 -11.72 19.06 3.51
CA ASN A 28 -13.17 19.04 3.57
C ASN A 28 -13.68 17.58 3.53
N PRO A 29 -14.48 17.13 4.53
CA PRO A 29 -15.03 15.78 4.57
C PRO A 29 -15.82 15.40 3.32
N GLY A 30 -16.45 16.36 2.64
CA GLY A 30 -17.17 16.13 1.39
C GLY A 30 -16.29 15.64 0.24
N ASN A 31 -14.99 15.94 0.27
CA ASN A 31 -14.02 15.58 -0.76
C ASN A 31 -13.30 14.24 -0.49
N LEU A 32 -13.54 13.59 0.66
CA LEU A 32 -12.86 12.34 1.05
C LEU A 32 -13.11 11.19 0.05
N TRP A 33 -14.32 11.12 -0.54
CA TRP A 33 -14.61 10.12 -1.56
C TRP A 33 -13.72 10.30 -2.79
N TYR A 34 -13.49 11.55 -3.22
CA TYR A 34 -12.63 11.89 -4.34
C TYR A 34 -11.18 11.49 -4.05
N TYR A 35 -10.68 11.79 -2.86
CA TYR A 35 -9.33 11.43 -2.43
C TYR A 35 -9.13 9.91 -2.41
N LYS A 36 -10.07 9.16 -1.82
CA LYS A 36 -10.02 7.69 -1.78
C LYS A 36 -10.05 7.07 -3.19
N ARG A 37 -10.87 7.62 -4.09
CA ARG A 37 -10.97 7.13 -5.48
C ARG A 37 -9.72 7.40 -6.30
N ASN A 38 -9.02 8.51 -6.04
CA ASN A 38 -7.80 8.90 -6.76
C ASN A 38 -6.51 8.42 -6.08
N GLY A 39 -6.61 7.59 -5.03
CA GLY A 39 -5.45 6.99 -4.36
C GLY A 39 -4.67 7.94 -3.45
N PHE A 40 -5.32 8.98 -2.94
CA PHE A 40 -4.74 9.83 -1.89
C PHE A 40 -4.74 9.09 -0.55
N GLY A 41 -3.71 9.31 0.25
CA GLY A 41 -3.65 8.82 1.62
C GLY A 41 -4.52 9.70 2.52
N ILE A 42 -5.42 9.10 3.29
CA ILE A 42 -6.23 9.83 4.28
C ILE A 42 -5.76 9.35 5.65
N GLY A 43 -5.10 10.23 6.42
CA GLY A 43 -4.55 9.92 7.73
C GLY A 43 -5.07 10.86 8.81
N ASN A 44 -5.03 10.45 10.07
CA ASN A 44 -5.16 11.38 11.19
C ASN A 44 -3.76 11.82 11.58
N GLY A 45 -3.43 13.09 11.32
CA GLY A 45 -2.08 13.66 11.43
C GLY A 45 -1.29 13.19 12.64
N THR A 46 -0.47 12.17 12.40
CA THR A 46 0.71 11.80 13.16
C THR A 46 1.72 11.47 12.08
N THR A 47 2.78 12.25 12.00
CA THR A 47 3.93 11.99 11.14
C THR A 47 4.55 10.65 11.57
N SER A 48 5.11 9.94 10.58
CA SER A 48 5.74 8.60 10.64
C SER A 48 4.79 7.41 10.49
N GLU A 49 5.04 6.71 9.37
CA GLU A 49 5.22 5.26 9.21
C GLU A 49 4.36 4.30 10.04
N GLU A 50 4.07 3.15 9.44
CA GLU A 50 3.29 2.05 10.00
C GLU A 50 1.78 2.23 9.84
N LEU A 51 1.33 1.92 8.62
CA LEU A 51 0.12 1.10 8.50
C LEU A 51 0.23 -0.01 9.55
N PRO A 52 -0.75 -0.19 10.46
CA PRO A 52 -0.72 -1.31 11.38
C PRO A 52 -0.71 -2.60 10.55
N ALA A 53 0.41 -3.31 10.62
CA ALA A 53 0.67 -4.58 9.95
C ALA A 53 -0.27 -5.71 10.41
N GLU A 54 -1.20 -5.45 11.32
CA GLU A 54 -2.05 -6.47 11.95
C GLU A 54 -3.34 -6.78 11.18
N LEU A 55 -3.70 -6.03 10.13
CA LEU A 55 -4.92 -6.33 9.34
C LEU A 55 -4.78 -6.18 7.83
N ALA A 56 -3.56 -5.94 7.31
CA ALA A 56 -3.28 -6.20 5.91
C ALA A 56 -3.04 -7.70 5.77
N VAL A 57 -4.13 -8.48 5.64
CA VAL A 57 -4.05 -9.80 5.03
C VAL A 57 -3.34 -9.57 3.71
N ALA A 58 -2.04 -9.91 3.66
CA ALA A 58 -1.23 -9.63 2.49
C ALA A 58 -1.93 -10.31 1.33
N THR A 59 -2.52 -9.50 0.45
CA THR A 59 -3.34 -10.04 -0.61
C THR A 59 -2.36 -10.60 -1.62
N ARG A 60 -2.55 -11.86 -2.01
CA ARG A 60 -1.70 -12.53 -2.99
C ARG A 60 -1.44 -11.58 -4.16
N PRO A 61 -0.18 -11.23 -4.46
CA PRO A 61 0.14 -10.38 -5.58
C PRO A 61 -0.37 -11.01 -6.88
N GLU A 62 -0.78 -10.19 -7.85
CA GLU A 62 -1.10 -10.71 -9.18
C GLU A 62 0.13 -11.43 -9.78
N THR A 63 -0.08 -12.43 -10.63
CA THR A 63 1.01 -13.21 -11.26
C THR A 63 2.00 -12.36 -12.04
N GLN A 64 1.58 -11.18 -12.50
CA GLN A 64 2.44 -10.20 -13.18
C GLN A 64 3.07 -9.15 -12.24
N ALA A 65 2.82 -9.23 -10.93
CA ALA A 65 3.39 -8.30 -9.96
C ALA A 65 4.92 -8.37 -9.94
N LYS A 66 5.54 -7.25 -9.54
CA LYS A 66 7.00 -7.12 -9.49
C LYS A 66 7.58 -8.11 -8.48
N LYS A 67 8.81 -8.56 -8.73
CA LYS A 67 9.57 -9.46 -7.84
C LYS A 67 9.51 -9.02 -6.37
N LYS A 68 9.68 -7.73 -6.11
CA LYS A 68 9.63 -7.15 -4.76
C LYS A 68 8.30 -7.43 -4.03
N ALA A 69 7.16 -7.34 -4.73
CA ALA A 69 5.85 -7.63 -4.13
C ALA A 69 5.71 -9.11 -3.75
N TRP A 70 6.28 -10.00 -4.56
CA TRP A 70 6.36 -11.43 -4.25
C TRP A 70 7.32 -11.72 -3.10
N GLU A 71 8.46 -11.01 -3.02
CA GLU A 71 9.40 -11.14 -1.90
C GLU A 71 8.75 -10.70 -0.58
N ASP A 72 8.06 -9.56 -0.58
CA ASP A 72 7.37 -9.04 0.60
C ASP A 72 6.23 -9.99 1.02
N TYR A 73 5.46 -10.53 0.07
CA TYR A 73 4.41 -11.53 0.36
C TYR A 73 4.97 -12.84 0.92
N ALA A 74 6.04 -13.37 0.33
CA ALA A 74 6.71 -14.57 0.82
C ALA A 74 7.20 -14.39 2.27
N ARG A 75 7.77 -13.24 2.62
CA ARG A 75 8.18 -12.94 4.00
C ARG A 75 7.00 -12.90 4.97
N VAL A 76 5.84 -12.37 4.55
CA VAL A 76 4.62 -12.39 5.38
C VAL A 76 4.16 -13.83 5.65
N LEU A 77 4.33 -14.73 4.68
CA LEU A 77 4.07 -16.16 4.85
C LEU A 77 5.15 -16.89 5.66
N GLY A 78 6.20 -16.20 6.10
CA GLY A 78 7.34 -16.79 6.82
C GLY A 78 8.34 -17.52 5.91
N LEU A 79 8.28 -17.30 4.60
CA LEU A 79 9.20 -17.85 3.61
C LEU A 79 10.38 -16.91 3.37
N ASP A 80 11.54 -17.46 3.02
CA ASP A 80 12.74 -16.68 2.65
C ASP A 80 12.97 -16.70 1.13
N PRO A 81 12.61 -15.61 0.42
CA PRO A 81 12.79 -15.50 -1.03
C PRO A 81 14.21 -15.05 -1.45
N THR A 82 15.16 -14.96 -0.53
CA THR A 82 16.50 -14.42 -0.80
C THR A 82 17.23 -15.21 -1.88
N GLY A 83 17.72 -14.51 -2.92
CA GLY A 83 18.44 -15.12 -4.03
C GLY A 83 17.56 -15.84 -5.07
N MET A 84 16.24 -15.94 -4.85
CA MET A 84 15.32 -16.57 -5.77
C MET A 84 14.89 -15.60 -6.88
N THR A 85 14.52 -16.14 -8.05
CA THR A 85 13.88 -15.38 -9.13
C THR A 85 12.39 -15.20 -8.84
N ARG A 86 11.73 -14.25 -9.51
CA ARG A 86 10.28 -14.01 -9.32
C ARG A 86 9.47 -15.30 -9.47
N ASP A 87 9.72 -16.07 -10.52
CA ASP A 87 8.94 -17.28 -10.82
C ASP A 87 9.19 -18.40 -9.79
N GLN A 88 10.39 -18.46 -9.19
CA GLN A 88 10.70 -19.33 -8.06
C GLN A 88 9.95 -18.92 -6.80
N ILE A 89 9.86 -17.61 -6.51
CA ILE A 89 9.11 -17.09 -5.36
C ILE A 89 7.62 -17.38 -5.51
N ILE A 90 7.05 -17.18 -6.71
CA ILE A 90 5.65 -17.53 -7.01
C ILE A 90 5.40 -19.01 -6.74
N THR A 91 6.26 -19.89 -7.25
CA THR A 91 6.12 -21.34 -7.07
C THR A 91 6.21 -21.74 -5.60
N MET A 92 7.13 -21.13 -4.85
CA MET A 92 7.30 -21.38 -3.41
C MET A 92 6.06 -20.96 -2.61
N VAL A 93 5.52 -19.77 -2.91
CA VAL A 93 4.31 -19.25 -2.31
C VAL A 93 3.11 -20.14 -2.64
N ASP A 94 2.93 -20.52 -3.91
CA ASP A 94 1.82 -21.37 -4.35
C ASP A 94 1.84 -22.77 -3.69
N ALA A 95 3.02 -23.35 -3.51
CA ALA A 95 3.20 -24.61 -2.80
C ALA A 95 2.83 -24.50 -1.30
N HIS A 96 3.18 -23.38 -0.67
CA HIS A 96 2.84 -23.11 0.72
C HIS A 96 1.33 -22.90 0.91
N GLU A 97 0.68 -22.13 0.04
CA GLU A 97 -0.78 -21.93 0.05
C GLU A 97 -1.55 -23.24 -0.16
N THR A 98 -1.06 -24.11 -1.06
CA THR A 98 -1.68 -25.41 -1.34
C THR A 98 -1.60 -26.35 -0.13
N THR A 99 -0.50 -26.29 0.63
CA THR A 99 -0.28 -27.13 1.82
C THR A 99 -1.09 -26.64 3.02
N SER A 100 -1.30 -25.32 3.16
CA SER A 100 -2.10 -24.75 4.25
C SER A 100 -3.61 -24.93 4.09
N ASN A 101 -4.10 -25.30 2.90
CA ASN A 101 -5.51 -25.46 2.59
C ASN A 101 -5.96 -26.94 2.41
N ALA A 102 -5.09 -27.89 2.79
CA ALA A 102 -5.34 -29.33 2.77
C ALA A 102 -5.46 -29.89 4.20
#